data_AF-A0A9P0GL99-F1
#
_entry.id   AF-A0A9P0GL99-F1
#
_cell.length_a   1.000
_cell.length_b   1.000
_cell.length_c   1.000
_cell.angle_alpha   90.00
_cell.angle_beta   90.00
_cell.angle_gamma   90.00
#
_symmetry.space_group_name_H-M   'P 1'
#
loop_
_entity.id
_entity.type
_entity.pdbx_description
1 polymer ?
#
loop_
_entity_poly.entity_id
_entity_poly.type
_entity_poly.pdbx_seq_one_letter_code
_entity_poly.pdbx_strand_id
1 'polypeptide(L)'
;MEAATVAARILQAANNVAVTPTREEDSENEFQSLLTTTRQSFRRRDSGTTPSRGRKRSRTFTRKVFIMRLANANFFPGKKEQQFLKDRGLGFHLQEEDLLLNIDTQDEIEFPCLPEEAEVKLINLKRDEVVETMFDIYKNEKDICDFKLGVKFIGEDGIDGGGLTNEMFSIFWSSIFANGKYFQGNDVFVPHVPFHKVKKVKNEFQVLGKILGHMILLTQTVPHKLALYTLTGLSNKCDDYCQNNSDLLLQDFLLLITTAERRLLHKALYKFDELSSFERNRLISFYSANALYDLPKAEEIKEQVLAIAEKLLIDQPKPLYKELQKGLPADIADFLNNMSYKTVNSIWYKMQPTPTKVMGALKLIIKDPTNDEDRYFYYLQNYVGSLTLNQLNTFLLFVTGSVQMPKEILVGFHTNSGIARRPIAHTCGNLIEIGMSYETQQELNREMDCYLNDPSSYEYNLI
;
A
#
# COMPACT_ATOMS: atom_id res chain seq x y z
N MET A 1 -6.43 -2.24 -33.82
CA MET A 1 -6.19 -1.58 -35.12
C MET A 1 -5.89 -0.08 -34.96
N GLU A 2 -6.50 0.65 -34.02
CA GLU A 2 -6.19 2.07 -33.75
C GLU A 2 -4.80 2.34 -33.15
N ALA A 3 -4.25 1.46 -32.30
CA ALA A 3 -2.92 1.66 -31.71
C ALA A 3 -1.79 1.63 -32.76
N ALA A 4 -1.91 0.78 -33.78
CA ALA A 4 -0.98 0.71 -34.90
C ALA A 4 -1.05 1.97 -35.77
N THR A 5 -2.24 2.55 -35.94
CA THR A 5 -2.45 3.79 -36.70
C THR A 5 -1.90 5.02 -35.96
N VAL A 6 -1.98 5.04 -34.63
CA VAL A 6 -1.38 6.10 -33.80
C VAL A 6 0.15 5.97 -33.78
N ALA A 7 0.70 4.76 -33.61
CA ALA A 7 2.13 4.51 -33.67
C ALA A 7 2.72 4.85 -35.06
N ALA A 8 2.02 4.50 -36.14
CA ALA A 8 2.43 4.86 -37.50
C ALA A 8 2.41 6.37 -37.76
N ARG A 9 1.41 7.10 -37.22
CA ARG A 9 1.34 8.57 -37.31
C ARG A 9 2.43 9.26 -36.50
N ILE A 10 2.82 8.70 -35.34
CA ILE A 10 3.92 9.21 -34.52
C ILE A 10 5.28 8.94 -35.19
N LEU A 11 5.48 7.75 -35.75
CA LEU A 11 6.68 7.40 -36.52
C LEU A 11 6.80 8.24 -37.81
N GLN A 12 5.69 8.51 -38.49
CA GLN A 12 5.67 9.38 -39.67
C GLN A 12 5.93 10.85 -39.29
N ALA A 13 5.41 11.32 -38.15
CA ALA A 13 5.72 12.64 -37.61
C ALA A 13 7.19 12.76 -37.16
N ALA A 14 7.78 11.69 -36.61
CA ALA A 14 9.19 11.63 -36.24
C ALA A 14 10.11 11.59 -37.47
N ASN A 15 9.76 10.82 -38.51
CA ASN A 15 10.55 10.74 -39.75
C ASN A 15 10.43 11.99 -40.63
N ASN A 16 9.33 12.74 -40.54
CA ASN A 16 9.18 14.05 -41.20
C ASN A 16 9.99 15.16 -40.49
N VAL A 17 10.47 14.91 -39.27
CA VAL A 17 11.50 15.73 -38.62
C VAL A 17 12.85 15.10 -38.95
N ALA A 18 13.25 15.25 -40.21
CA ALA A 18 14.58 14.85 -40.64
C ALA A 18 15.64 15.63 -39.84
N VAL A 19 16.44 14.83 -39.16
CA VAL A 19 17.62 15.10 -38.34
C VAL A 19 18.54 16.18 -38.90
N THR A 20 18.81 17.19 -38.08
CA THR A 20 20.18 17.64 -37.84
C THR A 20 20.34 17.65 -36.32
N PRO A 21 21.19 16.80 -35.72
CA PRO A 21 21.47 16.91 -34.30
C PRO A 21 22.05 18.30 -34.08
N THR A 22 21.55 19.02 -33.08
CA THR A 22 22.21 20.29 -32.75
C THR A 22 23.56 19.97 -32.12
N ARG A 23 24.54 20.84 -32.34
CA ARG A 23 25.91 20.70 -31.79
C ARG A 23 25.94 20.46 -30.27
N GLU A 24 24.86 20.83 -29.58
CA GLU A 24 24.62 20.67 -28.15
C GLU A 24 24.18 19.25 -27.74
N GLU A 25 23.70 18.43 -28.68
CA GLU A 25 23.35 17.02 -28.47
C GLU A 25 24.58 16.10 -28.55
N ASP A 26 25.65 16.54 -29.22
CA ASP A 26 26.90 15.78 -29.41
C ASP A 26 27.93 16.01 -28.29
N SER A 27 27.69 16.92 -27.34
CA SER A 27 28.61 17.18 -26.22
C SER A 27 27.95 16.99 -24.84
N GLU A 28 28.40 15.97 -24.13
CA GLU A 28 27.94 15.61 -22.78
C GLU A 28 28.15 16.75 -21.75
N ASN A 29 29.14 17.62 -22.03
CA ASN A 29 29.42 18.83 -21.27
C ASN A 29 28.39 19.97 -21.47
N GLU A 30 27.82 20.14 -22.67
CA GLU A 30 26.77 21.13 -22.92
C GLU A 30 25.42 20.68 -22.35
N PHE A 31 25.16 19.37 -22.31
CA PHE A 31 23.97 18.82 -21.64
C PHE A 31 23.96 19.15 -20.13
N GLN A 32 25.07 18.94 -19.41
CA GLN A 32 25.17 19.29 -17.98
C GLN A 32 25.03 20.80 -17.74
N SER A 33 25.55 21.62 -18.65
CA SER A 33 25.36 23.08 -18.64
C SER A 33 23.88 23.47 -18.84
N LEU A 34 23.18 22.81 -19.78
CA LEU A 34 21.75 23.01 -20.04
C LEU A 34 20.88 22.59 -18.84
N LEU A 35 21.25 21.48 -18.19
CA LEU A 35 20.63 20.92 -16.99
C LEU A 35 20.76 21.88 -15.80
N THR A 36 21.97 22.43 -15.62
CA THR A 36 22.27 23.42 -14.58
C THR A 36 21.51 24.73 -14.82
N THR A 37 21.48 25.22 -16.06
CA THR A 37 20.76 26.45 -16.45
C THR A 37 19.25 26.31 -16.28
N THR A 38 18.69 25.14 -16.60
CA THR A 38 17.26 24.86 -16.45
C THR A 38 16.87 24.74 -14.98
N ARG A 39 17.69 24.05 -14.16
CA ARG A 39 17.52 24.00 -12.69
C ARG A 39 17.59 25.39 -12.04
N GLN A 40 18.46 26.27 -12.51
CA GLN A 40 18.53 27.66 -12.04
C GLN A 40 17.28 28.46 -12.41
N SER A 41 16.61 28.15 -13.52
CA SER A 41 15.37 28.82 -13.92
C SER A 41 14.16 28.44 -13.06
N PHE A 42 14.17 27.25 -12.45
CA PHE A 42 13.18 26.86 -11.41
C PHE A 42 13.46 27.51 -10.05
N ARG A 43 14.65 28.09 -9.84
CA ARG A 43 15.04 28.78 -8.59
C ARG A 43 14.86 30.30 -8.63
N ARG A 44 14.80 30.92 -9.81
CA ARG A 44 14.61 32.38 -9.92
C ARG A 44 13.12 32.74 -9.93
N ARG A 45 12.68 33.45 -8.88
CA ARG A 45 11.46 34.28 -8.93
C ARG A 45 11.62 35.35 -10.00
N ASP A 46 10.51 35.68 -10.63
CA ASP A 46 10.35 36.69 -11.67
C ASP A 46 11.29 37.89 -11.54
N SER A 47 12.07 38.15 -12.59
CA SER A 47 12.55 39.50 -12.87
C SER A 47 12.13 39.90 -14.28
N GLY A 48 11.19 40.84 -14.34
CA GLY A 48 10.55 41.32 -15.54
C GLY A 48 11.53 41.99 -16.48
N THR A 49 11.95 41.29 -17.53
CA THR A 49 12.42 41.90 -18.78
C THR A 49 12.03 41.00 -19.96
N THR A 50 11.35 41.58 -20.93
CA THR A 50 10.86 40.89 -22.14
C THR A 50 12.02 40.63 -23.11
N PRO A 51 12.35 39.38 -23.51
CA PRO A 51 13.41 39.14 -24.49
C PRO A 51 12.88 39.10 -25.93
N SER A 52 13.73 39.52 -26.85
CA SER A 52 13.50 39.68 -28.29
C SER A 52 13.00 38.42 -29.02
N ARG A 53 12.22 38.67 -30.10
CA ARG A 53 11.36 37.71 -30.83
C ARG A 53 12.05 36.48 -31.46
N GLY A 54 13.39 36.39 -31.50
CA GLY A 54 14.10 35.20 -31.99
C GLY A 54 14.39 34.13 -30.91
N ARG A 55 14.61 34.54 -29.66
CA ARG A 55 14.99 33.64 -28.54
C ARG A 55 13.83 32.79 -28.01
N LYS A 56 12.58 33.21 -28.25
CA LYS A 56 11.39 32.57 -27.69
C LYS A 56 11.13 31.19 -28.32
N ARG A 57 11.31 31.03 -29.64
CA ARG A 57 11.05 29.76 -30.34
C ARG A 57 12.04 28.66 -29.92
N SER A 58 13.34 28.99 -29.86
CA SER A 58 14.40 28.09 -29.40
C SER A 58 14.17 27.67 -27.93
N ARG A 59 13.98 28.61 -26.99
CA ARG A 59 13.68 28.27 -25.58
C ARG A 59 12.41 27.43 -25.39
N THR A 60 11.38 27.66 -26.22
CA THR A 60 10.14 26.88 -26.15
C THR A 60 10.35 25.45 -26.69
N PHE A 61 11.21 25.29 -27.71
CA PHE A 61 11.59 23.99 -28.24
C PHE A 61 12.46 23.22 -27.24
N THR A 62 13.47 23.86 -26.63
CA THR A 62 14.31 23.28 -25.57
C THR A 62 13.46 22.86 -24.35
N ARG A 63 12.46 23.66 -23.98
CA ARG A 63 11.48 23.28 -22.93
C ARG A 63 10.61 22.08 -23.33
N LYS A 64 10.21 21.97 -24.59
CA LYS A 64 9.43 20.82 -25.07
C LYS A 64 10.26 19.54 -25.10
N VAL A 65 11.51 19.59 -25.55
CA VAL A 65 12.44 18.45 -25.51
C VAL A 65 12.74 18.02 -24.06
N PHE A 66 12.89 18.99 -23.15
CA PHE A 66 13.02 18.73 -21.71
C PHE A 66 11.78 18.08 -21.10
N ILE A 67 10.57 18.57 -21.40
CA ILE A 67 9.30 17.96 -20.94
C ILE A 67 9.10 16.56 -21.56
N MET A 68 9.49 16.37 -22.82
CA MET A 68 9.43 15.06 -23.48
C MET A 68 10.44 14.06 -22.90
N ARG A 69 11.61 14.50 -22.43
CA ARG A 69 12.57 13.64 -21.71
C ARG A 69 12.18 13.41 -20.24
N LEU A 70 11.53 14.36 -19.58
CA LEU A 70 10.90 14.19 -18.25
C LEU A 70 9.78 13.15 -18.24
N ALA A 71 9.08 12.98 -19.37
CA ALA A 71 8.04 11.98 -19.58
C ALA A 71 8.60 10.63 -20.07
N ASN A 72 9.93 10.48 -20.18
CA ASN A 72 10.59 9.25 -20.57
C ASN A 72 10.84 8.38 -19.33
N ALA A 73 10.63 7.06 -19.43
CA ALA A 73 10.70 6.10 -18.33
C ALA A 73 12.05 6.06 -17.58
N ASN A 74 13.12 6.61 -18.17
CA ASN A 74 14.46 6.63 -17.59
C ASN A 74 14.80 7.93 -16.82
N PHE A 75 13.84 8.84 -16.61
CA PHE A 75 14.08 10.11 -15.91
C PHE A 75 13.17 10.26 -14.68
N PHE A 76 13.77 10.44 -13.50
CA PHE A 76 13.05 10.57 -12.22
C PHE A 76 12.99 12.04 -11.75
N PRO A 77 11.86 12.74 -11.91
CA PRO A 77 11.71 14.13 -11.46
C PRO A 77 11.76 14.25 -9.93
N GLY A 78 12.39 15.30 -9.43
CA GLY A 78 12.34 15.64 -8.00
C GLY A 78 10.94 16.13 -7.58
N LYS A 79 10.66 16.20 -6.26
CA LYS A 79 9.32 16.54 -5.71
C LYS A 79 8.68 17.80 -6.32
N LYS A 80 9.46 18.86 -6.58
CA LYS A 80 8.96 20.11 -7.19
C LYS A 80 8.60 19.96 -8.67
N GLU A 81 9.31 19.09 -9.38
CA GLU A 81 9.08 18.79 -10.80
C GLU A 81 7.87 17.87 -10.96
N GLN A 82 7.69 16.91 -10.04
CA GLN A 82 6.48 16.10 -9.95
C GLN A 82 5.23 16.95 -9.75
N GLN A 83 5.25 17.89 -8.81
CA GLN A 83 4.12 18.83 -8.60
C GLN A 83 3.83 19.65 -9.87
N PHE A 84 4.88 20.17 -10.52
CA PHE A 84 4.75 20.94 -11.76
C PHE A 84 4.14 20.13 -12.92
N LEU A 85 4.42 18.84 -12.99
CA LEU A 85 3.85 17.90 -13.98
C LEU A 85 2.40 17.54 -13.63
N LYS A 86 2.08 17.31 -12.35
CA LYS A 86 0.73 17.06 -11.83
C LYS A 86 -0.21 18.23 -12.15
N ASP A 87 0.22 19.46 -11.90
CA ASP A 87 -0.53 20.69 -12.18
C ASP A 87 -0.85 20.90 -13.67
N ARG A 88 -0.14 20.21 -14.58
CA ARG A 88 -0.32 20.28 -16.04
C ARG A 88 -0.91 19.01 -16.65
N GLY A 89 -1.31 18.04 -15.82
CA GLY A 89 -1.85 16.77 -16.28
C GLY A 89 -0.85 15.88 -17.03
N LEU A 90 0.45 16.07 -16.79
CA LEU A 90 1.55 15.38 -17.47
C LEU A 90 2.43 14.55 -16.52
N GLY A 91 1.97 14.30 -15.28
CA GLY A 91 2.62 13.42 -14.31
C GLY A 91 1.96 12.03 -14.27
N PHE A 92 2.66 11.03 -13.71
CA PHE A 92 2.10 9.70 -13.46
C PHE A 92 0.73 9.80 -12.77
N HIS A 93 -0.24 9.05 -13.29
CA HIS A 93 -1.61 9.01 -12.79
C HIS A 93 -1.65 8.47 -11.36
N LEU A 94 -2.22 9.27 -10.45
CA LEU A 94 -2.76 8.91 -9.13
C LEU A 94 -2.03 7.73 -8.46
N GLN A 95 -1.03 8.02 -7.64
CA GLN A 95 -0.59 7.02 -6.68
C GLN A 95 -1.73 6.81 -5.67
N GLU A 96 -1.98 5.57 -5.25
CA GLU A 96 -3.01 5.25 -4.25
C GLU A 96 -2.82 6.00 -2.92
N GLU A 97 -1.60 6.47 -2.64
CA GLU A 97 -1.30 7.38 -1.53
C GLU A 97 -2.09 8.70 -1.59
N ASP A 98 -2.45 9.20 -2.78
CA ASP A 98 -3.27 10.42 -2.95
C ASP A 98 -4.74 10.20 -2.51
N LEU A 99 -5.19 8.95 -2.32
CA LEU A 99 -6.55 8.63 -1.88
C LEU A 99 -6.68 8.57 -0.35
N LEU A 100 -5.57 8.52 0.38
CA LEU A 100 -5.60 8.39 1.84
C LEU A 100 -5.66 9.77 2.50
N LEU A 101 -6.79 10.08 3.14
CA LEU A 101 -6.94 11.28 3.96
C LEU A 101 -6.12 11.13 5.24
N ASN A 102 -4.91 11.69 5.23
CA ASN A 102 -4.08 11.78 6.42
C ASN A 102 -4.60 12.88 7.35
N ILE A 103 -5.22 12.48 8.46
CA ILE A 103 -5.53 13.37 9.57
C ILE A 103 -4.44 13.16 10.60
N ASP A 104 -3.38 13.96 10.52
CA ASP A 104 -2.25 13.86 11.44
C ASP A 104 -2.70 14.28 12.85
N THR A 105 -2.53 13.36 13.80
CA THR A 105 -2.73 13.61 15.23
C THR A 105 -1.40 13.38 15.93
N GLN A 106 -0.93 14.38 16.68
CA GLN A 106 0.30 14.30 17.48
C GLN A 106 0.19 13.35 18.68
N ASP A 107 -0.99 12.77 18.93
CA ASP A 107 -1.21 11.87 20.05
C ASP A 107 -0.44 10.55 19.84
N GLU A 108 0.42 10.23 20.80
CA GLU A 108 1.05 8.92 20.96
C GLU A 108 -0.02 7.96 21.48
N ILE A 109 -0.29 6.90 20.72
CA ILE A 109 -1.37 5.96 21.04
C ILE A 109 -0.74 4.71 21.61
N GLU A 110 -1.05 4.44 22.87
CA GLU A 110 -0.63 3.23 23.54
C GLU A 110 -1.66 2.13 23.28
N PHE A 111 -1.24 1.07 22.60
CA PHE A 111 -2.07 -0.12 22.41
C PHE A 111 -2.13 -0.93 23.70
N PRO A 112 -3.28 -1.51 24.04
CA PRO A 112 -3.33 -2.51 25.10
C PRO A 112 -2.41 -3.68 24.76
N CYS A 113 -1.74 -4.21 25.78
CA CYS A 113 -0.84 -5.35 25.65
C CYS A 113 -1.00 -6.27 26.86
N LEU A 114 -0.58 -7.53 26.70
CA LEU A 114 -0.51 -8.46 27.82
C LEU A 114 0.61 -8.06 28.79
N PRO A 115 0.46 -8.34 30.10
CA PRO A 115 1.52 -8.14 31.09
C PRO A 115 2.84 -8.80 30.69
N GLU A 116 3.98 -8.23 31.13
CA GLU A 116 5.29 -8.77 30.81
C GLU A 116 5.47 -10.21 31.34
N GLU A 117 4.89 -10.47 32.51
CA GLU A 117 4.89 -11.74 33.23
C GLU A 117 3.84 -12.75 32.75
N ALA A 118 3.00 -12.41 31.75
CA ALA A 118 1.99 -13.31 31.23
C ALA A 118 2.62 -14.62 30.73
N GLU A 119 1.99 -15.75 31.07
CA GLU A 119 2.46 -17.08 30.70
C GLU A 119 2.51 -17.25 29.17
N VAL A 120 3.52 -17.97 28.69
CA VAL A 120 3.69 -18.27 27.26
C VAL A 120 3.12 -19.64 26.95
N LYS A 121 2.19 -19.69 25.99
CA LYS A 121 1.64 -20.92 25.44
C LYS A 121 2.26 -21.25 24.10
N LEU A 122 2.88 -22.43 24.00
CA LEU A 122 3.48 -22.91 22.75
C LEU A 122 2.40 -23.43 21.79
N ILE A 123 2.36 -22.88 20.59
CA ILE A 123 1.48 -23.29 19.50
C ILE A 123 2.32 -23.92 18.39
N ASN A 124 2.05 -25.18 18.08
CA ASN A 124 2.68 -25.89 16.96
C ASN A 124 1.68 -25.96 15.80
N LEU A 125 2.08 -25.52 14.61
CA LEU A 125 1.21 -25.53 13.44
C LEU A 125 2.01 -25.72 12.14
N LYS A 126 1.35 -26.16 11.07
CA LYS A 126 1.93 -26.11 9.72
C LYS A 126 1.45 -24.86 8.99
N ARG A 127 2.26 -24.35 8.05
CA ARG A 127 1.94 -23.13 7.28
C ARG A 127 0.64 -23.23 6.48
N ASP A 128 0.37 -24.39 5.90
CA ASP A 128 -0.83 -24.68 5.10
C ASP A 128 -2.09 -24.93 5.95
N GLU A 129 -1.92 -25.24 7.24
CA GLU A 129 -3.00 -25.54 8.19
C GLU A 129 -3.24 -24.40 9.21
N VAL A 130 -2.61 -23.22 9.03
CA VAL A 130 -2.71 -22.06 9.95
C VAL A 130 -4.16 -21.69 10.25
N VAL A 131 -4.99 -21.58 9.22
CA VAL A 131 -6.39 -21.14 9.37
C VAL A 131 -7.19 -22.12 10.22
N GLU A 132 -7.12 -23.41 9.89
CA GLU A 132 -7.87 -24.46 10.59
C GLU A 132 -7.41 -24.59 12.04
N THR A 133 -6.08 -24.62 12.26
CA THR A 133 -5.48 -24.73 13.59
C THR A 133 -5.87 -23.55 14.49
N MET A 134 -5.80 -22.32 13.98
CA MET A 134 -6.18 -21.14 14.74
C MET A 134 -7.68 -21.12 15.05
N PHE A 135 -8.54 -21.52 14.11
CA PHE A 135 -9.97 -21.66 14.39
C PHE A 135 -10.22 -22.66 15.52
N ASP A 136 -9.56 -23.82 15.49
CA ASP A 136 -9.75 -24.86 16.49
C ASP A 136 -9.27 -24.44 17.87
N ILE A 137 -8.10 -23.80 17.98
CA ILE A 137 -7.56 -23.29 19.24
C ILE A 137 -8.53 -22.27 19.85
N TYR A 138 -8.86 -21.21 19.12
CA TYR A 138 -9.65 -20.09 19.66
C TYR A 138 -11.14 -20.42 19.90
N LYS A 139 -11.62 -21.49 19.26
CA LYS A 139 -12.97 -22.03 19.49
C LYS A 139 -13.03 -22.88 20.76
N ASN A 140 -12.02 -23.72 20.99
CA ASN A 140 -12.05 -24.72 22.07
C ASN A 140 -11.42 -24.20 23.37
N GLU A 141 -10.48 -23.27 23.29
CA GLU A 141 -9.80 -22.69 24.44
C GLU A 141 -10.37 -21.32 24.78
N LYS A 142 -10.95 -21.19 25.96
CA LYS A 142 -11.64 -19.95 26.36
C LYS A 142 -10.67 -18.83 26.71
N ASP A 143 -9.57 -19.19 27.37
CA ASP A 143 -8.65 -18.24 28.01
C ASP A 143 -7.39 -18.01 27.17
N ILE A 144 -7.36 -18.47 25.91
CA ILE A 144 -6.18 -18.36 25.03
C ILE A 144 -5.69 -16.91 24.88
N CYS A 145 -6.60 -15.94 24.93
CA CYS A 145 -6.27 -14.51 24.80
C CYS A 145 -5.52 -13.94 26.00
N ASP A 146 -5.41 -14.68 27.10
CA ASP A 146 -4.71 -14.26 28.32
C ASP A 146 -3.23 -14.69 28.32
N PHE A 147 -2.82 -15.49 27.33
CA PHE A 147 -1.47 -16.03 27.20
C PHE A 147 -0.68 -15.33 26.09
N LYS A 148 0.61 -15.13 26.33
CA LYS A 148 1.54 -14.90 25.23
C LYS A 148 1.62 -16.14 24.36
N LEU A 149 1.87 -15.98 23.06
CA LEU A 149 2.06 -17.11 22.17
C LEU A 149 3.56 -17.31 21.89
N GLY A 150 4.00 -18.55 21.97
CA GLY A 150 5.24 -18.99 21.35
C GLY A 150 4.88 -19.82 20.12
N VAL A 151 5.23 -19.37 18.92
CA VAL A 151 4.88 -20.09 17.69
C VAL A 151 6.01 -21.02 17.25
N LYS A 152 5.67 -22.23 16.80
CA LYS A 152 6.58 -23.13 16.10
C LYS A 152 5.93 -23.70 14.85
N PHE A 153 6.51 -23.43 13.69
CA PHE A 153 6.12 -24.09 12.45
C PHE A 153 6.71 -25.50 12.40
N ILE A 154 5.84 -26.50 12.24
CA ILE A 154 6.25 -27.91 12.25
C ILE A 154 7.09 -28.19 11.00
N GLY A 155 8.32 -28.66 11.21
CA GLY A 155 9.27 -28.95 10.13
C GLY A 155 10.26 -27.82 9.83
N GLU A 156 10.20 -26.71 10.58
CA GLU A 156 11.09 -25.55 10.42
C GLU A 156 11.92 -25.31 11.69
N ASP A 157 13.15 -24.82 11.51
CA ASP A 157 14.01 -24.40 12.62
C ASP A 157 13.67 -22.95 13.00
N GLY A 158 12.94 -22.82 14.10
CA GLY A 158 12.58 -21.53 14.68
C GLY A 158 12.03 -21.70 16.09
N ILE A 159 12.54 -20.90 17.03
CA ILE A 159 11.94 -20.70 18.35
C ILE A 159 11.50 -19.23 18.39
N ASP A 160 10.23 -19.00 18.68
CA ASP A 160 9.64 -17.67 18.58
C ASP A 160 10.21 -16.68 19.59
N GLY A 161 10.75 -15.57 19.09
CA GLY A 161 11.07 -14.36 19.84
C GLY A 161 10.10 -13.20 19.58
N GLY A 162 8.94 -13.47 18.97
CA GLY A 162 7.91 -12.51 18.53
C GLY A 162 7.73 -12.43 17.00
N GLY A 163 8.76 -12.82 16.24
CA GLY A 163 8.74 -12.82 14.77
C GLY A 163 7.77 -13.86 14.18
N LEU A 164 7.74 -15.08 14.74
CA LEU A 164 6.89 -16.16 14.23
C LEU A 164 5.42 -15.94 14.61
N THR A 165 5.16 -15.25 15.72
CA THR A 165 3.81 -14.78 16.06
C THR A 165 3.27 -13.80 15.01
N ASN A 166 4.07 -12.80 14.59
CA ASN A 166 3.67 -11.86 13.54
C ASN A 166 3.43 -12.57 12.19
N GLU A 167 4.27 -13.55 11.88
CA GLU A 167 4.16 -14.36 10.67
C GLU A 167 2.88 -15.21 10.67
N MET A 168 2.58 -15.92 11.77
CA MET A 168 1.36 -16.71 11.92
C MET A 168 0.10 -15.86 11.67
N PHE A 169 0.00 -14.68 12.30
CA PHE A 169 -1.13 -13.77 12.07
C PHE A 169 -1.17 -13.24 10.63
N SER A 170 -0.02 -12.97 10.03
CA SER A 170 0.06 -12.52 8.63
C SER A 170 -0.45 -13.59 7.65
N ILE A 171 -0.07 -14.85 7.85
CA ILE A 171 -0.57 -15.98 7.04
C ILE A 171 -2.07 -16.16 7.26
N PHE A 172 -2.51 -16.14 8.52
CA PHE A 172 -3.92 -16.30 8.87
C PHE A 172 -4.78 -15.26 8.16
N TRP A 173 -4.50 -13.96 8.37
CA TRP A 173 -5.34 -12.90 7.81
C TRP A 173 -5.27 -12.82 6.29
N SER A 174 -4.09 -13.04 5.70
CA SER A 174 -3.95 -13.12 4.24
C SER A 174 -4.84 -14.22 3.66
N SER A 175 -4.88 -15.38 4.31
CA SER A 175 -5.71 -16.52 3.91
C SER A 175 -7.21 -16.24 4.12
N ILE A 176 -7.57 -15.55 5.22
CA ILE A 176 -8.95 -15.15 5.52
C ILE A 176 -9.49 -14.15 4.49
N PHE A 177 -8.68 -13.18 4.05
CA PHE A 177 -9.08 -12.23 3.01
C PHE A 177 -9.15 -12.87 1.62
N ALA A 178 -8.22 -13.77 1.31
CA ALA A 178 -8.16 -14.41 -0.01
C ALA A 178 -9.26 -15.45 -0.27
N ASN A 179 -9.79 -16.11 0.77
CA ASN A 179 -10.72 -17.22 0.59
C ASN A 179 -12.16 -16.82 0.22
N GLY A 180 -12.52 -15.54 0.33
CA GLY A 180 -13.86 -15.02 0.01
C GLY A 180 -15.01 -15.56 0.88
N LYS A 181 -14.72 -16.26 1.98
CA LYS A 181 -15.73 -16.86 2.87
C LYS A 181 -16.30 -15.85 3.86
N TYR A 182 -15.46 -14.96 4.38
CA TYR A 182 -15.78 -14.09 5.52
C TYR A 182 -15.71 -12.60 5.21
N PHE A 183 -14.90 -12.22 4.23
CA PHE A 183 -14.65 -10.83 3.88
C PHE A 183 -14.77 -10.66 2.37
N GLN A 184 -15.15 -9.46 1.96
CA GLN A 184 -15.13 -9.03 0.57
C GLN A 184 -14.38 -7.72 0.45
N GLY A 185 -13.75 -7.50 -0.70
CA GLY A 185 -13.01 -6.28 -0.96
C GLY A 185 -11.96 -6.48 -2.04
N ASN A 186 -11.14 -5.45 -2.21
CA ASN A 186 -10.05 -5.44 -3.18
C ASN A 186 -8.74 -5.03 -2.50
N ASP A 187 -8.55 -3.72 -2.25
CA ASP A 187 -7.37 -3.27 -1.49
C ASP A 187 -7.63 -3.28 0.01
N VAL A 188 -8.85 -2.91 0.39
CA VAL A 188 -9.37 -3.10 1.74
C VAL A 188 -10.56 -4.04 1.74
N PHE A 189 -10.81 -4.67 2.89
CA PHE A 189 -11.78 -5.71 3.10
C PHE A 189 -12.71 -5.35 4.26
N VAL A 190 -13.97 -5.73 4.11
CA VAL A 190 -14.99 -5.66 5.16
C VAL A 190 -15.68 -7.01 5.34
N PRO A 191 -16.21 -7.31 6.55
CA PRO A 191 -17.01 -8.50 6.77
C PRO A 191 -18.13 -8.61 5.76
N HIS A 192 -18.22 -9.76 5.11
CA HIS A 192 -19.29 -10.06 4.18
C HIS A 192 -19.57 -11.54 4.12
N VAL A 193 -20.86 -11.86 4.19
CA VAL A 193 -21.37 -13.18 3.80
C VAL A 193 -22.72 -13.00 3.12
N PRO A 194 -23.08 -13.89 2.18
CA PRO A 194 -24.43 -13.92 1.64
C PRO A 194 -25.47 -14.02 2.77
N PHE A 195 -26.57 -13.26 2.67
CA PHE A 195 -27.56 -13.12 3.73
C PHE A 195 -28.05 -14.46 4.33
N HIS A 196 -28.25 -15.47 3.47
CA HIS A 196 -28.69 -16.81 3.88
C HIS A 196 -27.65 -17.60 4.71
N LYS A 197 -26.39 -17.15 4.75
CA LYS A 197 -25.29 -17.77 5.53
C LYS A 197 -25.03 -17.06 6.86
N VAL A 198 -25.48 -15.82 7.05
CA VAL A 198 -25.19 -15.00 8.26
C VAL A 198 -25.42 -15.77 9.56
N LYS A 199 -26.54 -16.51 9.68
CA LYS A 199 -26.83 -17.30 10.89
C LYS A 199 -25.85 -18.45 11.13
N LYS A 200 -25.31 -19.05 10.08
CA LYS A 200 -24.42 -20.23 10.17
C LYS A 200 -23.00 -19.85 10.59
N VAL A 201 -22.58 -18.64 10.27
CA VAL A 201 -21.19 -18.17 10.50
C VAL A 201 -21.03 -17.35 11.77
N LYS A 202 -22.08 -17.13 12.57
CA LYS A 202 -22.03 -16.28 13.77
C LYS A 202 -20.90 -16.65 14.72
N ASN A 203 -20.79 -17.93 15.05
CA ASN A 203 -19.75 -18.42 15.95
C ASN A 203 -18.35 -18.31 15.31
N GLU A 204 -18.24 -18.45 13.99
CA GLU A 204 -16.98 -18.25 13.28
C GLU A 204 -16.54 -16.78 13.37
N PHE A 205 -17.47 -15.82 13.23
CA PHE A 205 -17.16 -14.40 13.42
C PHE A 205 -16.79 -14.05 14.87
N GLN A 206 -17.38 -14.71 15.87
CA GLN A 206 -16.93 -14.56 17.26
C GLN A 206 -15.49 -15.06 17.43
N VAL A 207 -15.12 -16.19 16.81
CA VAL A 207 -13.74 -16.69 16.82
C VAL A 207 -12.79 -15.72 16.10
N LEU A 208 -13.19 -15.19 14.95
CA LEU A 208 -12.41 -14.15 14.25
C LEU A 208 -12.21 -12.90 15.12
N GLY A 209 -13.22 -12.52 15.91
CA GLY A 209 -13.12 -11.43 16.87
C GLY A 209 -12.06 -11.70 17.94
N LYS A 210 -12.05 -12.91 18.49
CA LYS A 210 -11.00 -13.32 19.45
C LYS A 210 -9.61 -13.27 18.84
N ILE A 211 -9.45 -13.83 17.63
CA ILE A 211 -8.18 -13.86 16.92
C ILE A 211 -7.68 -12.44 16.63
N LEU A 212 -8.57 -11.55 16.16
CA LEU A 212 -8.23 -10.15 15.90
C LEU A 212 -7.81 -9.43 17.18
N GLY A 213 -8.59 -9.57 18.25
CA GLY A 213 -8.26 -8.92 19.52
C GLY A 213 -6.95 -9.43 20.11
N HIS A 214 -6.71 -10.74 20.05
CA HIS A 214 -5.46 -11.31 20.54
C HIS A 214 -4.24 -10.88 19.69
N MET A 215 -4.40 -10.77 18.36
CA MET A 215 -3.37 -10.18 17.49
C MET A 215 -2.99 -8.77 17.95
N ILE A 216 -3.98 -7.92 18.27
CA ILE A 216 -3.74 -6.56 18.73
C ILE A 216 -2.98 -6.57 20.06
N LEU A 217 -3.38 -7.41 21.03
CA LEU A 217 -2.70 -7.52 22.33
C LEU A 217 -1.22 -7.95 22.20
N LEU A 218 -0.92 -8.87 21.28
CA LEU A 218 0.43 -9.44 21.15
C LEU A 218 1.35 -8.61 20.28
N THR A 219 0.82 -8.05 19.19
CA THR A 219 1.62 -7.44 18.13
C THR A 219 1.48 -5.93 18.08
N GLN A 220 0.46 -5.37 18.72
CA GLN A 220 0.08 -3.96 18.61
C GLN A 220 -0.17 -3.53 17.16
N THR A 221 -0.58 -4.48 16.31
CA THR A 221 -0.94 -4.25 14.91
C THR A 221 -2.35 -4.76 14.62
N VAL A 222 -2.94 -4.23 13.55
CA VAL A 222 -4.17 -4.74 12.95
C VAL A 222 -3.86 -5.22 11.53
N PRO A 223 -4.64 -6.15 10.97
CA PRO A 223 -4.44 -6.55 9.59
C PRO A 223 -4.56 -5.35 8.64
N HIS A 224 -3.48 -5.02 7.93
CA HIS A 224 -3.43 -3.82 7.07
C HIS A 224 -4.56 -3.75 6.03
N LYS A 225 -5.08 -4.89 5.55
CA LYS A 225 -6.17 -4.93 4.57
C LYS A 225 -7.57 -4.69 5.16
N LEU A 226 -7.73 -4.49 6.46
CA LEU A 226 -9.04 -4.09 6.99
C LEU A 226 -9.36 -2.66 6.57
N ALA A 227 -10.59 -2.41 6.13
CA ALA A 227 -11.04 -1.04 5.86
C ALA A 227 -10.99 -0.20 7.15
N LEU A 228 -10.76 1.12 7.03
CA LEU A 228 -10.74 2.03 8.19
C LEU A 228 -12.03 1.91 8.99
N TYR A 229 -13.17 1.84 8.29
CA TYR A 229 -14.48 1.64 8.89
C TYR A 229 -14.55 0.39 9.79
N THR A 230 -13.76 -0.66 9.54
CA THR A 230 -13.76 -1.88 10.36
C THR A 230 -13.40 -1.57 11.82
N LEU A 231 -12.38 -0.74 12.05
CA LEU A 231 -11.97 -0.39 13.41
C LEU A 231 -13.07 0.38 14.16
N THR A 232 -13.78 1.28 13.47
CA THR A 232 -14.93 1.97 14.03
C THR A 232 -16.18 1.09 14.14
N GLY A 233 -16.39 0.16 13.20
CA GLY A 233 -17.50 -0.79 13.20
C GLY A 233 -17.38 -1.83 14.31
N LEU A 234 -16.15 -2.10 14.76
CA LEU A 234 -15.87 -2.91 15.95
C LEU A 234 -16.08 -2.14 17.26
N SER A 235 -16.21 -0.82 17.23
CA SER A 235 -16.60 -0.02 18.41
C SER A 235 -18.13 0.10 18.55
N ASN A 236 -18.59 0.49 19.74
CA ASN A 236 -19.99 0.86 20.00
C ASN A 236 -20.39 2.20 19.34
N LYS A 237 -19.48 2.87 18.61
CA LYS A 237 -19.66 4.20 17.99
C LYS A 237 -19.82 4.13 16.46
N CYS A 238 -20.27 2.99 15.95
CA CYS A 238 -20.51 2.74 14.53
C CYS A 238 -21.36 3.83 13.84
N ASP A 239 -22.37 4.36 14.53
CA ASP A 239 -23.31 5.35 13.96
C ASP A 239 -22.69 6.78 13.87
N ASP A 240 -21.65 7.09 14.67
CA ASP A 240 -20.97 8.40 14.70
C ASP A 240 -20.06 8.61 13.47
N TYR A 241 -19.54 7.52 12.89
CA TYR A 241 -18.69 7.54 11.68
C TYR A 241 -19.44 8.12 10.49
N CYS A 242 -20.68 7.69 10.29
CA CYS A 242 -21.46 7.90 9.06
C CYS A 242 -21.95 9.35 8.93
N GLN A 243 -22.37 9.96 10.05
CA GLN A 243 -22.99 11.28 10.04
C GLN A 243 -22.00 12.43 9.83
N ASN A 244 -20.71 12.22 10.07
CA ASN A 244 -19.71 13.29 10.12
C ASN A 244 -18.57 13.16 9.10
N ASN A 245 -18.48 12.06 8.34
CA ASN A 245 -17.27 11.71 7.59
C ASN A 245 -17.53 11.16 6.18
N SER A 246 -18.37 11.84 5.38
CA SER A 246 -18.69 11.39 4.01
C SER A 246 -17.47 11.19 3.10
N ASP A 247 -16.43 12.01 3.23
CA ASP A 247 -15.21 11.86 2.41
C ASP A 247 -14.39 10.61 2.79
N LEU A 248 -14.38 10.21 4.07
CA LEU A 248 -13.66 9.02 4.53
C LEU A 248 -14.43 7.75 4.20
N LEU A 249 -15.76 7.79 4.28
CA LEU A 249 -16.61 6.73 3.75
C LEU A 249 -16.37 6.52 2.25
N LEU A 250 -16.29 7.61 1.48
CA LEU A 250 -15.99 7.54 0.06
C LEU A 250 -14.60 6.96 -0.21
N GLN A 251 -13.58 7.36 0.57
CA GLN A 251 -12.24 6.79 0.48
C GLN A 251 -12.25 5.27 0.70
N ASP A 252 -12.83 4.80 1.79
CA ASP A 252 -12.92 3.36 2.10
C ASP A 252 -13.65 2.61 0.99
N PHE A 253 -14.72 3.21 0.46
CA PHE A 253 -15.51 2.61 -0.61
C PHE A 253 -14.72 2.46 -1.91
N LEU A 254 -13.95 3.49 -2.28
CA LEU A 254 -13.10 3.43 -3.45
C LEU A 254 -12.03 2.35 -3.30
N LEU A 255 -11.49 2.14 -2.09
CA LEU A 255 -10.53 1.06 -1.81
C LEU A 255 -11.17 -0.34 -1.82
N LEU A 256 -12.44 -0.44 -1.45
CA LEU A 256 -13.20 -1.70 -1.40
C LEU A 256 -13.48 -2.28 -2.80
N ILE A 257 -13.80 -1.41 -3.77
CA ILE A 257 -14.19 -1.83 -5.13
C ILE A 257 -13.00 -2.15 -6.03
N THR A 258 -13.28 -2.74 -7.19
CA THR A 258 -12.23 -3.10 -8.16
C THR A 258 -11.52 -1.86 -8.70
N THR A 259 -10.26 -2.00 -9.11
CA THR A 259 -9.49 -0.90 -9.74
C THR A 259 -10.21 -0.31 -10.96
N ALA A 260 -10.93 -1.14 -11.72
CA ALA A 260 -11.70 -0.68 -12.88
C ALA A 260 -12.91 0.18 -12.49
N GLU A 261 -13.66 -0.24 -11.46
CA GLU A 261 -14.79 0.52 -10.92
C GLU A 261 -14.30 1.80 -10.24
N ARG A 262 -13.23 1.74 -9.46
CA ARG A 262 -12.59 2.92 -8.84
C ARG A 262 -12.25 3.99 -9.87
N ARG A 263 -11.61 3.60 -10.99
CA ARG A 263 -11.27 4.53 -12.08
C ARG A 263 -12.52 5.16 -12.70
N LEU A 264 -13.56 4.34 -12.93
CA LEU A 264 -14.83 4.80 -13.46
C LEU A 264 -15.52 5.80 -12.52
N LEU A 265 -15.64 5.45 -11.24
CA LEU A 265 -16.26 6.32 -10.23
C LEU A 265 -15.47 7.59 -10.01
N HIS A 266 -14.13 7.52 -9.95
CA HIS A 266 -13.30 8.71 -9.85
C HIS A 266 -13.54 9.66 -11.03
N LYS A 267 -13.60 9.13 -12.26
CA LYS A 267 -13.93 9.96 -13.43
C LYS A 267 -15.35 10.50 -13.35
N ALA A 268 -16.32 9.71 -12.89
CA ALA A 268 -17.69 10.17 -12.73
C ALA A 268 -17.83 11.28 -11.68
N LEU A 269 -17.11 11.19 -10.55
CA LEU A 269 -17.14 12.17 -9.46
C LEU A 269 -16.53 13.52 -9.85
N TYR A 270 -15.46 13.54 -10.65
CA TYR A 270 -14.72 14.77 -10.95
C TYR A 270 -14.87 15.28 -12.39
N LYS A 271 -15.29 14.41 -13.32
CA LYS A 271 -15.30 14.66 -14.77
C LYS A 271 -16.49 13.98 -15.44
N PHE A 272 -17.68 14.08 -14.83
CA PHE A 272 -18.89 13.41 -15.27
C PHE A 272 -19.23 13.66 -16.75
N ASP A 273 -19.05 14.89 -17.22
CA ASP A 273 -19.37 15.27 -18.60
C ASP A 273 -18.39 14.68 -19.63
N GLU A 274 -17.19 14.30 -19.21
CA GLU A 274 -16.17 13.64 -20.03
C GLU A 274 -16.38 12.10 -20.13
N LEU A 275 -17.44 11.55 -19.52
CA LEU A 275 -17.77 10.14 -19.64
C LEU A 275 -18.27 9.81 -21.05
N SER A 276 -17.60 8.85 -21.69
CA SER A 276 -18.03 8.24 -22.94
C SER A 276 -19.35 7.48 -22.76
N SER A 277 -20.04 7.19 -23.87
CA SER A 277 -21.27 6.38 -23.86
C SER A 277 -21.06 5.00 -23.21
N PHE A 278 -19.91 4.38 -23.47
CA PHE A 278 -19.52 3.12 -22.86
C PHE A 278 -19.35 3.24 -21.34
N GLU A 279 -18.64 4.26 -20.85
CA GLU A 279 -18.46 4.51 -19.42
C GLU A 279 -19.79 4.80 -18.72
N ARG A 280 -20.69 5.57 -19.35
CA ARG A 280 -22.04 5.82 -18.81
C ARG A 280 -22.85 4.53 -18.68
N ASN A 281 -22.80 3.65 -19.68
CA ASN A 281 -23.47 2.35 -19.61
C ASN A 281 -22.85 1.45 -18.52
N ARG A 282 -21.53 1.47 -18.34
CA ARG A 282 -20.89 0.76 -17.22
C ARG A 282 -21.29 1.35 -15.86
N LEU A 283 -21.43 2.66 -15.75
CA LEU A 283 -21.87 3.30 -14.50
C LEU A 283 -23.31 2.91 -14.14
N ILE A 284 -24.21 2.86 -15.12
CA ILE A 284 -25.58 2.35 -14.93
C ILE A 284 -25.56 0.88 -14.52
N SER A 285 -24.70 0.07 -15.14
CA SER A 285 -24.54 -1.35 -14.79
C SER A 285 -24.00 -1.51 -13.37
N PHE A 286 -23.06 -0.66 -12.95
CA PHE A 286 -22.53 -0.62 -11.59
C PHE A 286 -23.62 -0.27 -10.56
N TYR A 287 -24.45 0.73 -10.85
CA TYR A 287 -25.59 1.09 -10.01
C TYR A 287 -26.56 -0.09 -9.86
N SER A 288 -26.93 -0.69 -11.00
CA SER A 288 -27.86 -1.82 -11.04
C SER A 288 -27.31 -3.03 -10.27
N ALA A 289 -26.02 -3.34 -10.41
CA ALA A 289 -25.35 -4.41 -9.66
C ALA A 289 -25.39 -4.19 -8.14
N ASN A 290 -25.43 -2.92 -7.71
CA ASN A 290 -25.56 -2.52 -6.32
C ASN A 290 -27.00 -2.23 -5.88
N ALA A 291 -27.99 -2.58 -6.71
CA ALA A 291 -29.42 -2.33 -6.51
C ALA A 291 -29.78 -0.85 -6.27
N LEU A 292 -29.02 0.06 -6.89
CA LEU A 292 -29.43 1.44 -7.08
C LEU A 292 -29.98 1.54 -8.51
N TYR A 293 -31.26 1.89 -8.66
CA TYR A 293 -31.94 1.90 -9.96
C TYR A 293 -32.12 3.31 -10.55
N ASP A 294 -31.67 4.33 -9.84
CA ASP A 294 -31.65 5.70 -10.34
C ASP A 294 -30.65 5.84 -11.48
N LEU A 295 -30.90 6.82 -12.36
CA LEU A 295 -29.93 7.16 -13.39
C LEU A 295 -28.82 8.02 -12.79
N PRO A 296 -27.54 7.78 -13.13
CA PRO A 296 -26.44 8.63 -12.69
C PRO A 296 -26.64 10.06 -13.20
N LYS A 297 -26.60 11.05 -12.30
CA LYS A 297 -26.67 12.48 -12.64
C LYS A 297 -25.44 13.21 -12.12
N ALA A 298 -24.91 14.17 -12.89
CA ALA A 298 -23.71 14.91 -12.53
C ALA A 298 -23.83 15.61 -11.17
N GLU A 299 -24.99 16.18 -10.88
CA GLU A 299 -25.26 16.93 -9.66
C GLU A 299 -25.48 16.04 -8.42
N GLU A 300 -25.89 14.78 -8.63
CA GLU A 300 -26.21 13.81 -7.56
C GLU A 300 -25.15 12.70 -7.42
N ILE A 301 -24.14 12.67 -8.29
CA ILE A 301 -23.21 11.53 -8.42
C ILE A 301 -22.53 11.18 -7.09
N LYS A 302 -22.15 12.19 -6.30
CA LYS A 302 -21.51 11.97 -5.00
C LYS A 302 -22.49 11.30 -4.02
N GLU A 303 -23.71 11.81 -3.91
CA GLU A 303 -24.73 11.29 -2.99
C GLU A 303 -25.17 9.88 -3.38
N GLN A 304 -25.34 9.61 -4.67
CA GLN A 304 -25.66 8.28 -5.19
C GLN A 304 -24.55 7.26 -4.90
N VAL A 305 -23.29 7.65 -5.08
CA VAL A 305 -22.14 6.80 -4.74
C VAL A 305 -22.04 6.59 -3.23
N LEU A 306 -22.29 7.61 -2.41
CA LEU A 306 -22.30 7.50 -0.95
C LEU A 306 -23.42 6.55 -0.47
N ALA A 307 -24.61 6.60 -1.06
CA ALA A 307 -25.68 5.66 -0.72
C ALA A 307 -25.28 4.19 -0.97
N ILE A 308 -24.54 3.92 -2.05
CA ILE A 308 -23.97 2.59 -2.31
C ILE A 308 -22.89 2.25 -1.25
N ALA A 309 -22.01 3.21 -0.93
CA ALA A 309 -20.98 3.05 0.08
C ALA A 309 -21.55 2.72 1.46
N GLU A 310 -22.58 3.44 1.90
CA GLU A 310 -23.29 3.20 3.17
C GLU A 310 -23.85 1.78 3.23
N LYS A 311 -24.56 1.37 2.17
CA LYS A 311 -25.11 0.02 2.10
C LYS A 311 -24.03 -1.06 2.24
N LEU A 312 -22.90 -0.91 1.55
CA LEU A 312 -21.88 -1.96 1.45
C LEU A 312 -20.89 -1.99 2.62
N LEU A 313 -20.50 -0.82 3.15
CA LEU A 313 -19.53 -0.73 4.24
C LEU A 313 -20.20 -0.76 5.61
N ILE A 314 -21.40 -0.19 5.74
CA ILE A 314 -22.08 0.01 7.02
C ILE A 314 -23.22 -1.00 7.19
N ASP A 315 -24.26 -0.93 6.36
CA ASP A 315 -25.50 -1.67 6.61
C ASP A 315 -25.35 -3.19 6.52
N GLN A 316 -24.73 -3.66 5.42
CA GLN A 316 -24.54 -5.09 5.20
C GLN A 316 -23.60 -5.74 6.23
N PRO A 317 -22.46 -5.13 6.58
CA PRO A 317 -21.54 -5.72 7.55
C PRO A 317 -21.97 -5.57 9.02
N LYS A 318 -22.87 -4.62 9.36
CA LYS A 318 -23.34 -4.35 10.74
C LYS A 318 -23.67 -5.60 11.58
N PRO A 319 -24.46 -6.59 11.10
CA PRO A 319 -24.73 -7.80 11.88
C PRO A 319 -23.49 -8.67 12.12
N LEU A 320 -22.50 -8.64 11.23
CA LEU A 320 -21.25 -9.41 11.38
C LEU A 320 -20.30 -8.73 12.35
N TYR A 321 -20.22 -7.40 12.33
CA TYR A 321 -19.49 -6.64 13.35
C TYR A 321 -20.00 -6.93 14.76
N LYS A 322 -21.32 -7.03 14.94
CA LYS A 322 -21.91 -7.43 16.23
C LYS A 322 -21.47 -8.81 16.71
N GLU A 323 -21.15 -9.74 15.79
CA GLU A 323 -20.65 -11.06 16.18
C GLU A 323 -19.13 -11.03 16.40
N LEU A 324 -18.35 -10.25 15.62
CA LEU A 324 -16.92 -9.99 15.90
C LEU A 324 -16.73 -9.38 17.29
N GLN A 325 -17.53 -8.37 17.63
CA GLN A 325 -17.48 -7.66 18.91
C GLN A 325 -17.62 -8.60 20.12
N LYS A 326 -18.52 -9.58 20.03
CA LYS A 326 -18.70 -10.58 21.11
C LYS A 326 -17.48 -11.47 21.32
N GLY A 327 -16.59 -11.54 20.34
CA GLY A 327 -15.34 -12.29 20.42
C GLY A 327 -14.17 -11.48 20.98
N LEU A 328 -14.26 -10.15 21.02
CA LEU A 328 -13.11 -9.32 21.43
C LEU A 328 -12.78 -9.53 22.92
N PRO A 329 -11.49 -9.60 23.29
CA PRO A 329 -11.06 -9.46 24.68
C PRO A 329 -11.55 -8.12 25.27
N ALA A 330 -11.81 -8.10 26.58
CA ALA A 330 -12.38 -6.93 27.25
C ALA A 330 -11.52 -5.67 27.06
N ASP A 331 -10.21 -5.77 27.28
CA ASP A 331 -9.27 -4.64 27.13
C ASP A 331 -9.26 -4.07 25.71
N ILE A 332 -9.40 -4.93 24.70
CA ILE A 332 -9.51 -4.50 23.30
C ILE A 332 -10.85 -3.81 23.06
N ALA A 333 -11.95 -4.38 23.54
CA ALA A 333 -13.28 -3.78 23.39
C ALA A 333 -13.32 -2.39 24.05
N ASP A 334 -12.77 -2.24 25.25
CA ASP A 334 -12.69 -0.97 25.97
C ASP A 334 -11.79 0.03 25.25
N PHE A 335 -10.63 -0.39 24.77
CA PHE A 335 -9.75 0.44 23.93
C PHE A 335 -10.49 0.97 22.70
N LEU A 336 -11.11 0.08 21.90
CA LEU A 336 -11.86 0.48 20.70
C LEU A 336 -13.04 1.41 21.00
N ASN A 337 -13.74 1.19 22.12
CA ASN A 337 -14.88 2.02 22.53
C ASN A 337 -14.46 3.43 22.99
N ASN A 338 -13.27 3.58 23.55
CA ASN A 338 -12.77 4.85 24.07
C ASN A 338 -12.05 5.70 23.02
N MET A 339 -11.62 5.11 21.90
CA MET A 339 -10.98 5.86 20.83
C MET A 339 -11.91 6.90 20.17
N SER A 340 -11.31 8.02 19.78
CA SER A 340 -11.96 9.00 18.91
C SER A 340 -11.82 8.57 17.44
N TYR A 341 -12.73 9.05 16.59
CA TYR A 341 -12.63 8.83 15.15
C TYR A 341 -11.27 9.26 14.57
N LYS A 342 -10.77 10.43 14.99
CA LYS A 342 -9.48 10.97 14.52
C LYS A 342 -8.32 10.05 14.89
N THR A 343 -8.36 9.51 16.11
CA THR A 343 -7.41 8.53 16.63
C THR A 343 -7.43 7.27 15.76
N VAL A 344 -8.63 6.74 15.44
CA VAL A 344 -8.78 5.56 14.58
C VAL A 344 -8.21 5.78 13.18
N ASN A 345 -8.49 6.93 12.54
CA ASN A 345 -7.93 7.26 11.23
C ASN A 345 -6.40 7.37 11.27
N SER A 346 -5.85 8.02 12.30
CA SER A 346 -4.41 8.16 12.50
C SER A 346 -3.73 6.79 12.68
N ILE A 347 -4.29 5.89 13.51
CA ILE A 347 -3.82 4.51 13.66
C ILE A 347 -3.82 3.79 12.33
N TRP A 348 -4.99 3.77 11.69
CA TRP A 348 -5.17 3.00 10.46
C TRP A 348 -4.20 3.48 9.40
N TYR A 349 -4.07 4.80 9.22
CA TYR A 349 -3.11 5.39 8.29
C TYR A 349 -1.68 5.01 8.65
N LYS A 350 -1.26 5.13 9.92
CA LYS A 350 0.11 4.74 10.35
C LYS A 350 0.40 3.26 10.08
N MET A 351 -0.61 2.39 10.14
CA MET A 351 -0.48 0.95 9.92
C MET A 351 -0.51 0.54 8.44
N GLN A 352 -0.94 1.41 7.52
CA GLN A 352 -0.94 1.09 6.10
C GLN A 352 0.48 1.14 5.52
N PRO A 353 1.03 0.00 5.05
CA PRO A 353 2.30 0.00 4.36
C PRO A 353 2.16 0.69 3.01
N THR A 354 3.05 1.64 2.73
CA THR A 354 3.18 2.25 1.40
C THR A 354 4.65 2.33 1.02
N PRO A 355 5.00 2.38 -0.28
CA PRO A 355 6.40 2.47 -0.71
C PRO A 355 7.15 3.62 -0.01
N THR A 356 6.49 4.77 0.12
CA THR A 356 7.05 5.94 0.80
C THR A 356 7.29 5.69 2.29
N LYS A 357 6.33 5.08 2.99
CA LYS A 357 6.45 4.80 4.44
C LYS A 357 7.52 3.74 4.72
N VAL A 358 7.51 2.65 3.97
CA VAL A 358 8.48 1.55 4.14
C VAL A 358 9.90 2.02 3.81
N MET A 359 10.07 2.82 2.74
CA MET A 359 11.35 3.47 2.46
C MET A 359 11.84 4.35 3.62
N GLY A 360 10.93 5.04 4.32
CA GLY A 360 11.25 5.84 5.51
C GLY A 360 11.58 5.00 6.75
N ALA A 361 11.10 3.76 6.81
CA ALA A 361 11.38 2.80 7.88
C ALA A 361 12.74 2.11 7.73
N LEU A 362 13.39 2.18 6.55
CA LEU A 362 14.75 1.66 6.35
C LEU A 362 15.75 2.47 7.19
N LYS A 363 16.57 1.77 7.99
CA LYS A 363 17.61 2.33 8.86
C LYS A 363 18.92 1.58 8.68
N LEU A 364 20.02 2.31 8.50
CA LEU A 364 21.35 1.70 8.50
C LEU A 364 21.69 1.21 9.90
N ILE A 365 22.24 -0.01 10.00
CA ILE A 365 22.81 -0.51 11.26
C ILE A 365 24.09 0.28 11.62
N ILE A 366 24.84 0.69 10.60
CA ILE A 366 26.10 1.40 10.73
C ILE A 366 25.82 2.89 10.92
N LYS A 367 26.46 3.50 11.92
CA LYS A 367 26.28 4.93 12.23
C LYS A 367 26.94 5.86 11.21
N ASP A 368 28.13 5.50 10.74
CA ASP A 368 28.96 6.29 9.83
C ASP A 368 29.24 5.48 8.55
N PRO A 369 28.31 5.47 7.58
CA PRO A 369 28.48 4.72 6.34
C PRO A 369 29.56 5.33 5.46
N THR A 370 30.21 4.48 4.68
CA THR A 370 31.08 4.86 3.57
C THR A 370 30.26 5.36 2.38
N ASN A 371 30.92 6.04 1.43
CA ASN A 371 30.26 6.50 0.20
C ASN A 371 29.63 5.35 -0.62
N ASP A 372 30.25 4.16 -0.59
CA ASP A 372 29.72 2.99 -1.28
C ASP A 372 28.48 2.45 -0.55
N GLU A 373 28.51 2.33 0.77
CA GLU A 373 27.36 1.92 1.60
C GLU A 373 26.18 2.88 1.44
N ASP A 374 26.42 4.20 1.43
CA ASP A 374 25.39 5.21 1.15
C ASP A 374 24.79 5.05 -0.25
N ARG A 375 25.62 4.72 -1.25
CA ARG A 375 25.13 4.46 -2.62
C ARG A 375 24.21 3.25 -2.66
N TYR A 376 24.57 2.15 -2.01
CA TYR A 376 23.75 0.94 -1.99
C TYR A 376 22.50 1.08 -1.14
N PHE A 377 22.56 1.83 -0.03
CA PHE A 377 21.39 2.22 0.74
C PHE A 377 20.41 3.01 -0.13
N TYR A 378 20.92 4.00 -0.88
CA TYR A 378 20.13 4.76 -1.82
C TYR A 378 19.50 3.88 -2.90
N TYR A 379 20.21 2.86 -3.40
CA TYR A 379 19.64 1.91 -4.34
C TYR A 379 18.48 1.12 -3.75
N LEU A 380 18.61 0.61 -2.53
CA LEU A 380 17.52 -0.08 -1.84
C LEU A 380 16.32 0.86 -1.61
N GLN A 381 16.56 2.10 -1.17
CA GLN A 381 15.49 3.09 -0.98
C GLN A 381 14.72 3.35 -2.27
N ASN A 382 15.42 3.56 -3.38
CA ASN A 382 14.79 3.75 -4.69
C ASN A 382 14.01 2.51 -5.15
N TYR A 383 14.56 1.31 -4.91
CA TYR A 383 13.88 0.07 -5.23
C TYR A 383 12.55 0.00 -4.49
N VAL A 384 12.57 0.11 -3.15
CA VAL A 384 11.37 0.09 -2.29
C VAL A 384 10.38 1.17 -2.69
N GLY A 385 10.86 2.41 -2.91
CA GLY A 385 10.02 3.53 -3.33
C GLY A 385 9.37 3.38 -4.71
N SER A 386 9.83 2.43 -5.52
CA SER A 386 9.29 2.15 -6.86
C SER A 386 8.30 0.98 -6.91
N LEU A 387 8.14 0.24 -5.82
CA LEU A 387 7.30 -0.96 -5.77
C LEU A 387 5.82 -0.62 -5.90
N THR A 388 5.07 -1.46 -6.62
CA THR A 388 3.60 -1.50 -6.50
C THR A 388 3.20 -2.08 -5.14
N LEU A 389 1.95 -1.88 -4.68
CA LEU A 389 1.50 -2.43 -3.39
C LEU A 389 1.67 -3.96 -3.29
N ASN A 390 1.43 -4.69 -4.38
CA ASN A 390 1.61 -6.14 -4.40
C ASN A 390 3.09 -6.53 -4.24
N GLN A 391 3.99 -5.83 -4.93
CA GLN A 391 5.43 -6.06 -4.78
C GLN A 391 5.92 -5.63 -3.40
N LEU A 392 5.36 -4.56 -2.82
CA LEU A 392 5.68 -4.10 -1.48
C LEU A 392 5.30 -5.14 -0.42
N ASN A 393 4.13 -5.77 -0.53
CA ASN A 393 3.74 -6.86 0.39
C ASN A 393 4.72 -8.03 0.30
N THR A 394 5.16 -8.34 -0.92
CA THR A 394 6.13 -9.41 -1.20
C THR A 394 7.51 -9.09 -0.61
N PHE A 395 7.93 -7.84 -0.71
CA PHE A 395 9.14 -7.31 -0.08
C PHE A 395 9.07 -7.33 1.46
N LEU A 396 7.97 -6.87 2.04
CA LEU A 396 7.77 -6.87 3.49
C LEU A 396 7.78 -8.29 4.05
N LEU A 397 7.10 -9.23 3.37
CA LEU A 397 7.12 -10.64 3.75
C LEU A 397 8.54 -11.21 3.72
N PHE A 398 9.30 -10.90 2.67
CA PHE A 398 10.70 -11.33 2.54
C PHE A 398 11.59 -10.80 3.67
N VAL A 399 11.47 -9.52 4.03
CA VAL A 399 12.37 -8.88 4.99
C VAL A 399 11.95 -9.05 6.45
N THR A 400 10.64 -9.18 6.72
CA THR A 400 10.08 -9.13 8.09
C THR A 400 9.26 -10.36 8.46
N GLY A 401 9.00 -11.28 7.53
CA GLY A 401 8.07 -12.39 7.74
C GLY A 401 6.61 -11.93 7.87
N SER A 402 6.31 -10.65 7.63
CA SER A 402 5.02 -10.03 7.83
C SER A 402 4.72 -9.06 6.70
N VAL A 403 3.43 -8.82 6.46
CA VAL A 403 2.95 -7.82 5.49
C VAL A 403 2.50 -6.52 6.19
N GLN A 404 2.66 -6.43 7.51
CA GLN A 404 2.32 -5.23 8.28
C GLN A 404 3.39 -4.14 8.14
N MET A 405 3.01 -2.89 8.39
CA MET A 405 3.96 -1.77 8.44
C MET A 405 4.94 -1.97 9.62
N PRO A 406 6.25 -2.11 9.37
CA PRO A 406 7.22 -2.29 10.44
C PRO A 406 7.60 -0.94 11.09
N LYS A 407 8.02 -0.98 12.36
CA LYS A 407 8.58 0.20 13.05
C LYS A 407 9.88 0.64 12.38
N GLU A 408 10.76 -0.31 12.09
CA GLU A 408 12.01 -0.14 11.37
C GLU A 408 12.38 -1.41 10.63
N ILE A 409 13.16 -1.24 9.56
CA ILE A 409 13.84 -2.31 8.85
C ILE A 409 15.32 -1.94 8.88
N LEU A 410 16.13 -2.79 9.49
CA LEU A 410 17.57 -2.62 9.57
C LEU A 410 18.22 -3.01 8.24
N VAL A 411 19.19 -2.20 7.80
CA VAL A 411 19.92 -2.42 6.56
C VAL A 411 21.40 -2.61 6.88
N GLY A 412 21.91 -3.77 6.50
CA GLY A 412 23.31 -4.15 6.57
C GLY A 412 23.91 -4.34 5.18
N PHE A 413 25.23 -4.54 5.13
CA PHE A 413 25.97 -4.75 3.89
C PHE A 413 26.96 -5.90 4.03
N HIS A 414 27.20 -6.59 2.92
CA HIS A 414 28.25 -7.60 2.85
C HIS A 414 29.06 -7.47 1.54
N THR A 415 30.29 -7.98 1.58
CA THR A 415 31.26 -7.92 0.46
C THR A 415 31.19 -9.12 -0.48
N ASN A 416 30.23 -10.04 -0.26
CA ASN A 416 30.04 -11.18 -1.15
C ASN A 416 29.81 -10.71 -2.60
N SER A 417 30.29 -11.51 -3.55
CA SER A 417 30.29 -11.20 -4.99
C SER A 417 29.74 -12.37 -5.82
N GLY A 418 29.46 -12.12 -7.10
CA GLY A 418 28.83 -13.10 -7.98
C GLY A 418 27.45 -13.51 -7.46
N ILE A 419 27.13 -14.81 -7.49
CA ILE A 419 25.84 -15.34 -7.02
C ILE A 419 25.65 -15.13 -5.50
N ALA A 420 26.74 -15.10 -4.73
CA ALA A 420 26.71 -14.95 -3.28
C ALA A 420 26.38 -13.52 -2.81
N ARG A 421 26.35 -12.54 -3.72
CA ARG A 421 26.02 -11.13 -3.40
C ARG A 421 24.53 -10.87 -3.16
N ARG A 422 23.70 -11.89 -3.32
CA ARG A 422 22.25 -11.86 -3.16
C ARG A 422 21.80 -11.10 -1.92
N PRO A 423 20.59 -10.52 -1.93
CA PRO A 423 19.98 -10.02 -0.70
C PRO A 423 19.79 -11.16 0.31
N ILE A 424 20.08 -10.88 1.58
CA ILE A 424 19.89 -11.83 2.69
C ILE A 424 18.93 -11.18 3.69
N ALA A 425 17.85 -11.87 4.03
CA ALA A 425 16.88 -11.40 5.00
C ALA A 425 16.94 -12.21 6.30
N HIS A 426 16.87 -11.51 7.42
CA HIS A 426 16.73 -12.07 8.76
C HIS A 426 15.40 -11.55 9.34
N THR A 427 14.33 -12.29 9.07
CA THR A 427 12.95 -11.87 9.39
C THR A 427 12.72 -11.64 10.88
N CYS A 428 13.31 -12.46 11.76
CA CYS A 428 13.21 -12.28 13.21
C CYS A 428 13.79 -10.94 13.72
N GLY A 429 14.72 -10.33 12.98
CA GLY A 429 15.36 -9.07 13.32
C GLY A 429 14.96 -7.89 12.44
N ASN A 430 14.01 -8.07 11.52
CA ASN A 430 13.68 -7.11 10.45
C ASN A 430 14.93 -6.57 9.74
N LEU A 431 15.89 -7.43 9.43
CA LEU A 431 17.17 -7.04 8.83
C LEU A 431 17.25 -7.55 7.40
N ILE A 432 17.66 -6.67 6.49
CA ILE A 432 18.11 -7.03 5.14
C ILE A 432 19.58 -6.64 4.94
N GLU A 433 20.39 -7.58 4.48
CA GLU A 433 21.75 -7.33 4.04
C GLU A 433 21.81 -7.27 2.51
N ILE A 434 22.51 -6.26 1.99
CA ILE A 434 22.65 -6.01 0.55
C ILE A 434 24.11 -6.13 0.14
N GLY A 435 24.37 -6.80 -1.00
CA GLY A 435 25.71 -6.90 -1.57
C GLY A 435 26.27 -5.55 -2.04
N MET A 436 27.55 -5.31 -1.78
CA MET A 436 28.24 -4.07 -2.19
C MET A 436 28.92 -4.16 -3.56
N SER A 437 28.43 -5.02 -4.44
CA SER A 437 29.03 -5.28 -5.76
C SER A 437 28.10 -5.03 -6.94
N TYR A 438 27.02 -4.24 -6.74
CA TYR A 438 26.16 -3.80 -7.84
C TYR A 438 26.79 -2.60 -8.57
N GLU A 439 26.94 -2.71 -9.87
CA GLU A 439 27.44 -1.60 -10.71
C GLU A 439 26.38 -0.52 -10.91
N THR A 440 25.11 -0.92 -10.92
CA THR A 440 23.98 -0.02 -11.23
C THR A 440 22.73 -0.32 -10.39
N GLN A 441 21.86 0.69 -10.26
CA GLN A 441 20.52 0.55 -9.68
C GLN A 441 19.72 -0.58 -10.34
N GLN A 442 19.79 -0.68 -11.67
CA GLN A 442 19.02 -1.66 -12.44
C GLN A 442 19.46 -3.10 -12.14
N GLU A 443 20.73 -3.29 -11.80
CA GLU A 443 21.24 -4.59 -11.40
C GLU A 443 20.67 -5.04 -10.06
N LEU A 444 20.66 -4.14 -9.06
CA LEU A 444 20.01 -4.40 -7.77
C LEU A 444 18.51 -4.68 -7.96
N ASN A 445 17.81 -3.87 -8.76
CA ASN A 445 16.38 -4.06 -9.00
C ASN A 445 16.07 -5.44 -9.59
N ARG A 446 16.82 -5.86 -10.62
CA ARG A 446 16.64 -7.17 -11.26
C ARG A 446 16.91 -8.31 -10.29
N GLU A 447 17.97 -8.21 -9.50
CA GLU A 447 18.33 -9.26 -8.56
C GLU A 447 17.29 -9.36 -7.43
N MET A 448 16.86 -8.23 -6.86
CA MET A 448 15.76 -8.19 -5.88
C MET A 448 14.48 -8.81 -6.45
N ASP A 449 14.08 -8.42 -7.67
CA ASP A 449 12.90 -8.99 -8.31
C ASP A 449 13.03 -10.51 -8.53
N CYS A 450 14.21 -11.02 -8.86
CA CYS A 450 14.42 -12.47 -8.97
C CYS A 450 14.12 -13.18 -7.64
N TYR A 451 14.62 -12.66 -6.51
CA TYR A 451 14.39 -13.27 -5.20
C TYR A 451 12.95 -13.12 -4.72
N LEU A 452 12.36 -11.92 -4.85
CA LEU A 452 10.98 -11.68 -4.43
C LEU A 452 9.96 -12.49 -5.25
N ASN A 453 10.27 -12.83 -6.50
CA ASN A 453 9.37 -13.65 -7.35
C ASN A 453 9.66 -15.15 -7.27
N ASP A 454 10.71 -15.58 -6.55
CA ASP A 454 11.05 -16.99 -6.36
C ASP A 454 10.37 -17.51 -5.08
N PRO A 455 9.41 -18.46 -5.19
CA PRO A 455 8.75 -19.04 -4.02
C PRO A 455 9.72 -19.68 -3.01
N SER A 456 10.88 -20.18 -3.47
CA SER A 456 11.88 -20.79 -2.59
C SER A 456 12.56 -19.79 -1.66
N SER A 457 12.52 -18.48 -1.98
CA SER A 457 13.01 -17.41 -1.09
C SER A 457 12.21 -17.27 0.21
N TYR A 458 11.05 -17.92 0.28
CA TYR A 458 10.14 -17.92 1.42
C TYR A 458 10.14 -19.26 2.17
N GLU A 459 10.97 -20.23 1.73
CA GLU A 459 11.14 -21.50 2.41
C GLU A 459 12.26 -21.38 3.45
N TYR A 460 11.91 -21.47 4.72
CA TYR A 460 12.85 -21.52 5.84
C TYR A 460 13.45 -22.92 5.96
N ASN A 461 14.24 -23.32 4.97
CA ASN A 461 14.87 -24.63 4.93
C ASN A 461 16.09 -24.70 5.88
N LEU A 462 16.25 -25.86 6.53
CA LEU A 462 17.44 -26.28 7.28
C LEU A 462 18.72 -25.99 6.49
N ILE A 463 19.54 -25.04 6.94
CA ILE A 463 20.95 -24.93 6.53
C ILE A 463 21.83 -25.46 7.66
#